data_AF-A0A537X1N5-F1
#
_entry.id   AF-A0A537X1N5-F1
#
_cell.length_a   1.000
_cell.length_b   1.000
_cell.length_c   1.000
_cell.angle_alpha   90.00
_cell.angle_beta   90.00
_cell.angle_gamma   90.00
#
_symmetry.space_group_name_H-M   'P 1'
#
loop_
_entity.id
_entity.type
_entity.pdbx_description
1 polymer ?
#
loop_
_entity_poly.entity_id
_entity_poly.type
_entity_poly.pdbx_seq_one_letter_code
_entity_poly.pdbx_strand_id
1 'polypeptide(L)'
;MSTTHPTNIDIAAALAEAQELYRARNPKSLAQYEAACAALPGGNTRSAIFVDPFPLTMAKGEGAHLWDLDRHEYVDFLSEFTAGLFGHSHPAIRRAIDAALDSGWNLGAQGAAEARFARAICDRFPSIELVRFTNSGTEANLMAVAAARALTGRNKILVFSGGYHGGVFYFRGKGSAVNAPFDFLIAEYNDSEGTRALVAPHRADLAAIMIEPMLGGSGCIPATREFLADLRALASETGAVLIFDEVMTSRLAPGGLQEVHGIR
;
A
#
# COMPACT_ATOMS: atom_id res chain seq x y z
N MET A 1 -26.64 12.32 -42.43
CA MET A 1 -25.50 13.25 -42.59
C MET A 1 -24.45 12.83 -41.58
N SER A 2 -23.37 12.21 -42.04
CA SER A 2 -22.29 11.69 -41.20
C SER A 2 -21.40 12.85 -40.77
N THR A 3 -21.56 13.32 -39.53
CA THR A 3 -20.64 14.29 -38.93
C THR A 3 -19.41 13.52 -38.45
N THR A 4 -18.43 13.37 -39.33
CA THR A 4 -17.07 12.97 -38.95
C THR A 4 -16.47 14.09 -38.13
N HIS A 5 -16.64 14.05 -36.81
CA HIS A 5 -15.88 14.89 -35.90
C HIS A 5 -14.39 14.54 -36.07
N PRO A 6 -13.49 15.53 -36.19
CA PRO A 6 -12.06 15.25 -36.28
C PRO A 6 -11.62 14.56 -34.99
N THR A 7 -11.14 13.32 -35.11
CA THR A 7 -10.70 12.48 -33.99
C THR A 7 -9.24 12.75 -33.66
N ASN A 8 -8.91 12.71 -32.36
CA ASN A 8 -7.53 12.76 -31.84
C ASN A 8 -6.64 13.93 -32.32
N ILE A 9 -7.19 15.15 -32.34
CA ILE A 9 -6.45 16.37 -32.72
C ILE A 9 -5.56 16.94 -31.59
N ASP A 10 -5.86 16.60 -30.34
CA ASP A 10 -5.08 16.93 -29.15
C ASP A 10 -5.34 15.90 -28.02
N ILE A 11 -4.63 16.02 -26.90
CA ILE A 11 -4.72 15.10 -25.75
C ILE A 11 -6.13 15.07 -25.15
N ALA A 12 -6.83 16.20 -25.10
CA ALA A 12 -8.15 16.29 -24.50
C ALA A 12 -9.20 15.59 -25.38
N ALA A 13 -9.13 15.80 -26.69
CA ALA A 13 -9.96 15.11 -27.67
C ALA A 13 -9.68 13.59 -27.65
N ALA A 14 -8.41 13.18 -27.58
CA ALA A 14 -8.01 11.79 -27.47
C ALA A 14 -8.60 11.11 -26.22
N LEU A 15 -8.53 11.80 -25.08
CA LEU A 15 -9.08 11.30 -23.83
C LEU A 15 -10.61 11.20 -23.90
N ALA A 16 -11.29 12.22 -24.43
CA ALA A 16 -12.74 12.20 -24.59
C ALA A 16 -13.20 11.03 -25.48
N GLU A 17 -12.53 10.82 -26.62
CA GLU A 17 -12.79 9.69 -27.53
C GLU A 17 -12.55 8.34 -26.81
N ALA A 18 -11.44 8.20 -26.09
CA ALA A 18 -11.15 7.00 -25.32
C ALA A 18 -12.22 6.72 -24.25
N GLN A 19 -12.69 7.76 -23.56
CA GLN A 19 -13.75 7.65 -22.57
C GLN A 19 -15.09 7.28 -23.21
N GLU A 20 -15.46 7.86 -24.36
CA GLU A 20 -16.68 7.50 -25.08
C GLU A 20 -16.68 6.04 -25.53
N LEU A 21 -15.57 5.57 -26.11
CA LEU A 21 -15.38 4.17 -26.49
C LEU A 21 -15.43 3.25 -25.26
N TYR A 22 -14.83 3.67 -24.14
CA TYR A 22 -14.89 2.94 -22.88
C TYR A 22 -16.34 2.84 -22.36
N ARG A 23 -17.12 3.93 -22.35
CA ARG A 23 -18.53 3.90 -21.93
C ARG A 23 -19.35 2.96 -22.81
N ALA A 24 -19.19 3.06 -24.13
CA ALA A 24 -19.94 2.27 -25.10
C ALA A 24 -19.66 0.76 -25.00
N ARG A 25 -18.43 0.38 -24.65
CA ARG A 25 -18.04 -1.03 -24.50
C ARG A 25 -18.48 -1.65 -23.17
N ASN A 26 -18.71 -0.85 -22.13
CA ASN A 26 -18.91 -1.35 -20.76
C ASN A 26 -20.27 -0.94 -20.15
N PRO A 27 -21.42 -1.18 -20.84
CA PRO A 27 -22.72 -0.71 -20.37
C PRO A 27 -23.17 -1.37 -19.07
N LYS A 28 -22.80 -2.62 -18.78
CA LYS A 28 -23.19 -3.28 -17.53
C LYS A 28 -22.37 -2.77 -16.35
N SER A 29 -21.08 -2.53 -16.55
CA SER A 29 -20.24 -1.89 -15.52
C SER A 29 -20.73 -0.48 -15.20
N LEU A 30 -21.16 0.30 -16.21
CA LEU A 30 -21.79 1.61 -16.00
C LEU A 30 -23.06 1.50 -15.14
N ALA A 31 -24.00 0.63 -15.53
CA ALA A 31 -25.24 0.44 -14.79
C ALA A 31 -25.00 0.00 -13.34
N GLN A 32 -24.01 -0.87 -13.11
CA GLN A 32 -23.60 -1.29 -11.77
C GLN A 32 -23.02 -0.12 -10.96
N TYR A 33 -22.18 0.72 -11.57
CA TYR A 33 -21.64 1.91 -10.92
C TYR A 33 -22.74 2.90 -10.51
N GLU A 34 -23.68 3.19 -11.42
CA GLU A 34 -24.82 4.07 -11.15
C GLU A 34 -25.69 3.54 -10.01
N ALA A 35 -25.95 2.22 -9.98
CA ALA A 35 -26.65 1.59 -8.88
C ALA A 35 -25.86 1.67 -7.55
N ALA A 36 -24.53 1.46 -7.59
CA ALA A 36 -23.68 1.55 -6.41
C ALA A 36 -23.63 2.96 -5.82
N CYS A 37 -23.70 4.01 -6.66
CA CYS A 37 -23.77 5.41 -6.22
C CYS A 37 -25.00 5.73 -5.34
N ALA A 38 -26.04 4.91 -5.38
CA ALA A 38 -27.20 5.07 -4.50
C ALA A 38 -26.88 4.76 -3.02
N ALA A 39 -25.83 3.98 -2.75
CA ALA A 39 -25.47 3.54 -1.40
C ALA A 39 -24.04 3.92 -0.99
N LEU A 40 -23.14 4.11 -1.94
CA LEU A 40 -21.73 4.41 -1.71
C LEU A 40 -21.39 5.79 -2.28
N PRO A 41 -20.66 6.66 -1.55
CA PRO A 41 -20.17 7.93 -2.10
C PRO A 41 -19.34 7.69 -3.37
N GLY A 42 -19.83 8.17 -4.52
CA GLY A 42 -19.19 7.91 -5.80
C GLY A 42 -19.06 6.41 -6.14
N GLY A 43 -20.00 5.57 -5.67
CA GLY A 43 -20.03 4.14 -6.00
C GLY A 43 -18.83 3.35 -5.48
N ASN A 44 -18.13 3.84 -4.44
CA ASN A 44 -16.81 3.36 -4.08
C ASN A 44 -16.61 3.19 -2.56
N THR A 45 -15.78 2.20 -2.19
CA THR A 45 -15.33 1.97 -0.80
C THR A 45 -13.80 1.85 -0.67
N ARG A 46 -13.07 2.11 -1.76
CA ARG A 46 -11.60 2.13 -1.82
C ARG A 46 -11.17 3.06 -2.94
N SER A 47 -10.66 4.24 -2.59
CA SER A 47 -10.45 5.32 -3.57
C SER A 47 -9.52 4.94 -4.73
N ALA A 48 -8.53 4.08 -4.47
CA ALA A 48 -7.51 3.68 -5.46
C ALA A 48 -8.07 2.89 -6.66
N ILE A 49 -9.27 2.33 -6.58
CA ILE A 49 -9.89 1.56 -7.67
C ILE A 49 -10.93 2.36 -8.47
N PHE A 50 -11.19 3.61 -8.09
CA PHE A 50 -12.04 4.49 -8.89
C PHE A 50 -11.25 5.06 -10.07
N VAL A 51 -11.89 5.12 -11.23
CA VAL A 51 -11.36 5.77 -12.43
C VAL A 51 -12.51 6.48 -13.15
N ASP A 52 -12.22 7.63 -13.75
CA ASP A 52 -13.16 8.34 -14.61
C ASP A 52 -13.19 7.68 -16.01
N PRO A 53 -14.36 7.41 -16.60
CA PRO A 53 -15.69 7.88 -16.19
C PRO A 53 -16.43 7.01 -15.16
N PHE A 54 -16.06 5.74 -15.04
CA PHE A 54 -16.54 4.81 -14.00
C PHE A 54 -15.59 3.60 -13.96
N PRO A 55 -15.52 2.85 -12.83
CA PRO A 55 -14.70 1.64 -12.76
C PRO A 55 -15.36 0.43 -13.43
N LEU A 56 -14.55 -0.46 -14.01
CA LEU A 56 -15.01 -1.78 -14.45
C LEU A 56 -15.47 -2.59 -13.22
N THR A 57 -16.56 -3.32 -13.37
CA THR A 57 -16.96 -4.31 -12.36
C THR A 57 -16.48 -5.69 -12.79
N MET A 58 -15.57 -6.27 -12.02
CA MET A 58 -15.09 -7.64 -12.24
C MET A 58 -16.14 -8.67 -11.80
N ALA A 59 -16.42 -9.64 -12.66
CA ALA A 59 -17.38 -10.72 -12.44
C ALA A 59 -16.72 -12.04 -12.03
N LYS A 60 -15.50 -12.30 -12.52
CA LYS A 60 -14.76 -13.55 -12.27
C LYS A 60 -13.26 -13.29 -12.31
N GLY A 61 -12.50 -14.08 -11.54
CA GLY A 61 -11.05 -14.22 -11.71
C GLY A 61 -10.63 -15.68 -11.67
N GLU A 62 -9.59 -16.04 -12.43
CA GLU A 62 -9.00 -17.39 -12.47
C GLU A 62 -7.55 -17.30 -12.94
N GLY A 63 -6.62 -17.91 -12.19
CA GLY A 63 -5.19 -17.77 -12.48
C GLY A 63 -4.78 -16.29 -12.46
N ALA A 64 -4.20 -15.82 -13.57
CA ALA A 64 -3.85 -14.42 -13.79
C ALA A 64 -4.87 -13.66 -14.67
N HIS A 65 -6.09 -14.18 -14.82
CA HIS A 65 -7.10 -13.62 -15.70
C HIS A 65 -8.30 -13.09 -14.91
N LEU A 66 -8.86 -11.97 -15.37
CA LEU A 66 -10.09 -11.35 -14.88
C LEU A 66 -11.11 -11.22 -16.01
N TRP A 67 -12.38 -11.37 -15.67
CA TRP A 67 -13.49 -11.08 -16.58
C TRP A 67 -14.41 -10.04 -15.95
N ASP A 68 -14.75 -9.00 -16.70
CA ASP A 68 -15.73 -7.99 -16.26
C ASP A 68 -17.20 -8.44 -16.48
N LEU A 69 -18.16 -7.65 -16.02
CA LEU A 69 -19.60 -7.92 -16.23
C LEU A 69 -20.00 -7.95 -17.71
N ASP A 70 -19.26 -7.23 -18.54
CA ASP A 70 -19.44 -7.13 -19.99
C ASP A 70 -18.78 -8.32 -20.74
N ARG A 71 -18.11 -9.21 -20.00
CA ARG A 71 -17.44 -10.46 -20.41
C ARG A 71 -16.14 -10.25 -21.20
N HIS A 72 -15.52 -9.08 -21.09
CA HIS A 72 -14.16 -8.91 -21.57
C HIS A 72 -13.20 -9.67 -20.67
N GLU A 73 -12.18 -10.27 -21.27
CA GLU A 73 -11.11 -10.94 -20.55
C GLU A 73 -9.86 -10.06 -20.51
N TYR A 74 -9.21 -10.03 -19.35
CA TYR A 74 -7.98 -9.28 -19.10
C TYR A 74 -6.94 -10.20 -18.46
N VAL A 75 -5.69 -10.03 -18.83
CA VAL A 75 -4.56 -10.52 -18.03
C VAL A 75 -4.29 -9.48 -16.94
N ASP A 76 -4.33 -9.88 -15.67
CA ASP A 76 -4.16 -9.00 -14.53
C ASP A 76 -2.68 -8.73 -14.23
N PHE A 77 -2.21 -7.54 -14.62
CA PHE A 77 -0.89 -7.03 -14.28
C PHE A 77 -0.88 -6.14 -13.02
N LEU A 78 -2.06 -5.75 -12.50
CA LEU A 78 -2.16 -4.97 -11.27
C LEU A 78 -2.02 -5.86 -10.04
N SER A 79 -2.61 -7.06 -10.08
CA SER A 79 -2.43 -8.12 -9.09
C SER A 79 -2.72 -7.62 -7.66
N GLU A 80 -3.88 -6.98 -7.51
CA GLU A 80 -4.38 -6.42 -6.24
C GLU A 80 -3.35 -5.52 -5.52
N PHE A 81 -2.72 -4.62 -6.26
CA PHE A 81 -1.69 -3.71 -5.74
C PHE A 81 -0.61 -4.45 -4.95
N THR A 82 -0.09 -5.52 -5.53
CA THR A 82 0.91 -6.48 -4.98
C THR A 82 0.36 -7.59 -4.08
N ALA A 83 -0.83 -7.48 -3.47
CA ALA A 83 -1.35 -8.51 -2.58
C ALA A 83 -1.74 -9.80 -3.34
N GLY A 84 -2.14 -9.66 -4.61
CA GLY A 84 -2.63 -10.73 -5.47
C GLY A 84 -1.54 -11.61 -6.07
N LEU A 85 -0.38 -11.78 -5.39
CA LEU A 85 0.79 -12.50 -5.90
C LEU A 85 0.46 -13.90 -6.44
N PHE A 86 -0.53 -14.57 -5.87
CA PHE A 86 -0.91 -15.95 -6.23
C PHE A 86 -2.02 -16.01 -7.29
N GLY A 87 -2.45 -14.87 -7.83
CA GLY A 87 -3.60 -14.79 -8.73
C GLY A 87 -4.93 -15.06 -8.03
N HIS A 88 -5.96 -15.37 -8.80
CA HIS A 88 -7.35 -15.37 -8.33
C HIS A 88 -7.90 -16.74 -7.92
N SER A 89 -7.16 -17.84 -8.13
CA SER A 89 -7.67 -19.20 -7.89
C SER A 89 -6.60 -20.22 -7.46
N HIS A 90 -5.53 -19.79 -6.77
CA HIS A 90 -4.42 -20.68 -6.43
C HIS A 90 -4.87 -21.88 -5.55
N PRO A 91 -4.67 -23.13 -5.99
CA PRO A 91 -5.27 -24.30 -5.35
C PRO A 91 -4.74 -24.55 -3.93
N ALA A 92 -3.49 -24.17 -3.64
CA ALA A 92 -2.95 -24.29 -2.27
C ALA A 92 -3.59 -23.29 -1.29
N ILE A 93 -3.93 -22.08 -1.74
CA ILE A 93 -4.62 -21.08 -0.91
C ILE A 93 -6.05 -21.55 -0.64
N ARG A 94 -6.74 -22.05 -1.67
CA ARG A 94 -8.07 -22.62 -1.51
C ARG A 94 -8.11 -23.74 -0.46
N ARG A 95 -7.19 -24.71 -0.54
CA ARG A 95 -7.09 -25.79 0.45
C ARG A 95 -6.81 -25.28 1.87
N ALA A 96 -5.96 -24.26 2.02
CA ALA A 96 -5.68 -23.67 3.33
C ALA A 96 -6.93 -22.98 3.93
N ILE A 97 -7.72 -22.32 3.11
CA ILE A 97 -9.01 -21.74 3.51
C ILE A 97 -9.99 -22.84 3.91
N ASP A 98 -10.19 -23.87 3.08
CA ASP A 98 -11.12 -24.97 3.38
C ASP A 98 -10.77 -25.64 4.72
N ALA A 99 -9.48 -25.95 4.95
CA ALA A 99 -9.01 -26.52 6.22
C ALA A 99 -9.21 -25.59 7.44
N ALA A 100 -9.11 -24.27 7.25
CA ALA A 100 -9.39 -23.30 8.30
C ALA A 100 -10.89 -23.25 8.63
N LEU A 101 -11.76 -23.32 7.62
CA LEU A 101 -13.22 -23.36 7.81
C LEU A 101 -13.66 -24.64 8.53
N ASP A 102 -13.05 -25.78 8.20
CA ASP A 102 -13.31 -27.06 8.88
C ASP A 102 -12.99 -27.01 10.38
N SER A 103 -12.06 -26.13 10.80
CA SER A 103 -11.68 -25.95 12.20
C SER A 103 -12.60 -25.00 12.97
N GLY A 104 -13.57 -24.36 12.29
CA GLY A 104 -14.44 -23.32 12.83
C GLY A 104 -13.81 -21.92 12.83
N TRP A 105 -14.66 -20.88 12.82
CA TRP A 105 -14.28 -19.47 12.86
C TRP A 105 -14.77 -18.79 14.14
N ASN A 106 -14.20 -17.62 14.44
CA ASN A 106 -14.58 -16.78 15.59
C ASN A 106 -14.50 -17.51 16.94
N LEU A 107 -13.39 -18.24 17.15
CA LEU A 107 -13.19 -19.12 18.31
C LEU A 107 -13.05 -18.39 19.65
N GLY A 108 -12.83 -17.07 19.65
CA GLY A 108 -12.66 -16.27 20.87
C GLY A 108 -11.41 -16.63 21.70
N ALA A 109 -10.45 -17.35 21.10
CA ALA A 109 -9.25 -17.83 21.75
C ALA A 109 -8.08 -17.91 20.76
N GLN A 110 -6.87 -18.14 21.28
CA GLN A 110 -5.67 -18.35 20.49
C GLN A 110 -5.77 -19.62 19.63
N GLY A 111 -5.19 -19.57 18.42
CA GLY A 111 -5.18 -20.69 17.49
C GLY A 111 -3.76 -21.17 17.18
N ALA A 112 -3.55 -22.48 17.05
CA ALA A 112 -2.21 -23.03 16.74
C ALA A 112 -1.61 -22.51 15.40
N ALA A 113 -2.45 -22.02 14.48
CA ALA A 113 -1.99 -21.43 13.23
C ALA A 113 -1.25 -20.09 13.42
N GLU A 114 -1.60 -19.30 14.44
CA GLU A 114 -1.00 -17.98 14.66
C GLU A 114 0.50 -18.10 15.01
N ALA A 115 0.85 -19.05 15.89
CA ALA A 115 2.24 -19.29 16.28
C ALA A 115 3.08 -19.84 15.12
N ARG A 116 2.50 -20.74 14.30
CA ARG A 116 3.18 -21.27 13.11
C ARG A 116 3.44 -20.18 12.08
N PHE A 117 2.46 -19.31 11.84
CA PHE A 117 2.63 -18.22 10.90
C PHE A 117 3.63 -17.18 11.42
N ALA A 118 3.59 -16.85 12.71
CA ALA A 118 4.54 -15.92 13.33
C ALA A 118 5.98 -16.41 13.18
N ARG A 119 6.20 -17.72 13.41
CA ARG A 119 7.50 -18.35 13.21
C ARG A 119 7.99 -18.25 11.75
N ALA A 120 7.12 -18.53 10.78
CA ALA A 120 7.47 -18.42 9.37
C ALA A 120 7.86 -17.00 8.94
N ILE A 121 7.26 -15.97 9.55
CA ILE A 121 7.65 -14.57 9.33
C ILE A 121 9.02 -14.28 9.95
N CYS A 122 9.24 -14.63 11.22
CA CYS A 122 10.50 -14.35 11.92
C CYS A 122 11.69 -15.11 11.30
N ASP A 123 11.47 -16.36 10.85
CA ASP A 123 12.51 -17.16 10.18
C ASP A 123 12.89 -16.56 8.81
N ARG A 124 11.96 -15.85 8.15
CA ARG A 124 12.15 -15.26 6.82
C ARG A 124 12.79 -13.87 6.89
N PHE A 125 12.40 -13.02 7.83
CA PHE A 125 12.82 -11.62 7.90
C PHE A 125 13.80 -11.39 9.06
N PRO A 126 15.10 -11.14 8.77
CA PRO A 126 16.15 -11.22 9.79
C PRO A 126 16.15 -10.09 10.84
N SER A 127 15.38 -9.01 10.64
CA SER A 127 15.17 -7.96 11.65
C SER A 127 13.93 -8.15 12.50
N ILE A 128 13.08 -9.14 12.18
CA ILE A 128 11.84 -9.40 12.92
C ILE A 128 12.09 -10.53 13.92
N GLU A 129 12.44 -10.16 15.15
CA GLU A 129 12.64 -11.12 16.25
C GLU A 129 11.29 -11.65 16.79
N LEU A 130 10.28 -10.79 16.84
CA LEU A 130 8.92 -11.09 17.26
C LEU A 130 7.93 -10.31 16.39
N VAL A 131 6.72 -10.86 16.21
CA VAL A 131 5.68 -10.25 15.37
C VAL A 131 4.32 -10.30 16.06
N ARG A 132 3.49 -9.28 15.79
CA ARG A 132 2.06 -9.26 16.08
C ARG A 132 1.30 -8.99 14.78
N PHE A 133 0.21 -9.70 14.57
CA PHE A 133 -0.62 -9.54 13.38
C PHE A 133 -1.63 -8.41 13.55
N THR A 134 -1.96 -7.78 12.44
CA THR A 134 -3.00 -6.77 12.28
C THR A 134 -3.91 -7.14 11.11
N ASN A 135 -4.99 -6.39 10.91
CA ASN A 135 -5.95 -6.64 9.83
C ASN A 135 -5.60 -5.88 8.55
N SER A 136 -4.63 -4.96 8.60
CA SER A 136 -4.18 -4.18 7.45
C SER A 136 -2.77 -3.64 7.64
N GLY A 137 -2.13 -3.25 6.54
CA GLY A 137 -0.89 -2.46 6.58
C GLY A 137 -1.07 -1.09 7.26
N THR A 138 -2.27 -0.50 7.16
CA THR A 138 -2.60 0.74 7.88
C THR A 138 -2.52 0.55 9.39
N GLU A 139 -3.12 -0.53 9.91
CA GLU A 139 -3.02 -0.88 11.33
C GLU A 139 -1.59 -1.23 11.75
N ALA A 140 -0.84 -1.94 10.90
CA ALA A 140 0.55 -2.30 11.18
C ALA A 140 1.40 -1.04 11.41
N ASN A 141 1.31 -0.06 10.51
CA ASN A 141 2.06 1.20 10.62
C ASN A 141 1.57 2.06 11.80
N LEU A 142 0.25 2.10 12.07
CA LEU A 142 -0.29 2.77 13.26
C LEU A 142 0.30 2.17 14.55
N MET A 143 0.34 0.85 14.64
CA MET A 143 0.90 0.14 15.79
C MET A 143 2.41 0.31 15.90
N ALA A 144 3.14 0.35 14.79
CA ALA A 144 4.59 0.60 14.78
C ALA A 144 4.93 2.01 15.28
N VAL A 145 4.22 3.04 14.80
CA VAL A 145 4.35 4.42 15.28
C VAL A 145 3.97 4.53 16.76
N ALA A 146 2.86 3.90 17.18
CA ALA A 146 2.44 3.90 18.58
C ALA A 146 3.47 3.22 19.49
N ALA A 147 4.04 2.08 19.07
CA ALA A 147 5.09 1.38 19.81
C ALA A 147 6.36 2.22 19.92
N ALA A 148 6.81 2.85 18.84
CA ALA A 148 8.00 3.72 18.86
C ALA A 148 7.82 4.91 19.80
N ARG A 149 6.65 5.56 19.80
CA ARG A 149 6.34 6.64 20.75
C ARG A 149 6.27 6.15 22.19
N ALA A 150 5.62 5.02 22.44
CA ALA A 150 5.54 4.43 23.79
C ALA A 150 6.92 4.04 24.33
N LEU A 151 7.81 3.52 23.48
CA LEU A 151 9.17 3.14 23.84
C LEU A 151 10.05 4.37 24.14
N THR A 152 9.97 5.40 23.29
CA THR A 152 10.88 6.55 23.35
C THR A 152 10.39 7.67 24.28
N GLY A 153 9.08 7.73 24.55
CA GLY A 153 8.44 8.84 25.26
C GLY A 153 8.34 10.14 24.44
N ARG A 154 8.56 10.07 23.11
CA ARG A 154 8.68 11.21 22.20
C ARG A 154 7.50 11.31 21.24
N ASN A 155 7.35 12.45 20.56
CA ASN A 155 6.16 12.72 19.75
C ASN A 155 6.39 12.74 18.24
N LYS A 156 7.53 13.25 17.78
CA LYS A 156 7.72 13.55 16.35
C LYS A 156 8.02 12.30 15.54
N ILE A 157 7.39 12.23 14.37
CA ILE A 157 7.56 11.13 13.42
C ILE A 157 8.08 11.72 12.10
N LEU A 158 9.29 11.34 11.71
CA LEU A 158 9.83 11.68 10.40
C LEU A 158 9.24 10.73 9.35
N VAL A 159 8.69 11.31 8.30
CA VAL A 159 8.14 10.64 7.10
C VAL A 159 8.59 11.40 5.85
N PHE A 160 8.25 10.88 4.67
CA PHE A 160 8.76 11.42 3.41
C PHE A 160 7.65 11.78 2.43
N SER A 161 7.87 12.85 1.66
CA SER A 161 7.03 13.27 0.54
C SER A 161 6.88 12.13 -0.47
N GLY A 162 5.64 11.84 -0.85
CA GLY A 162 5.28 10.69 -1.67
C GLY A 162 5.01 9.40 -0.88
N GLY A 163 5.27 9.35 0.41
CA GLY A 163 5.04 8.16 1.24
C GLY A 163 3.55 7.76 1.32
N TYR A 164 3.29 6.45 1.26
CA TYR A 164 2.01 5.81 1.53
C TYR A 164 2.20 4.72 2.59
N HIS A 165 1.66 4.96 3.79
CA HIS A 165 1.73 4.00 4.90
C HIS A 165 0.33 3.55 5.37
N GLY A 166 -0.69 3.78 4.54
CA GLY A 166 -2.07 3.36 4.81
C GLY A 166 -3.11 4.47 4.67
N GLY A 167 -4.37 4.13 4.90
CA GLY A 167 -5.53 5.01 4.67
C GLY A 167 -5.53 6.30 5.49
N VAL A 168 -4.82 6.32 6.63
CA VAL A 168 -4.64 7.48 7.50
C VAL A 168 -3.18 7.93 7.61
N PHE A 169 -2.31 7.48 6.70
CA PHE A 169 -0.91 7.91 6.57
C PHE A 169 -0.54 8.10 5.10
N TYR A 170 -1.00 9.21 4.54
CA TYR A 170 -0.77 9.61 3.16
C TYR A 170 0.01 10.92 3.06
N PHE A 171 1.18 10.88 2.43
CA PHE A 171 2.15 11.99 2.44
C PHE A 171 2.47 12.55 1.05
N ARG A 172 1.47 12.70 0.17
CA ARG A 172 1.66 13.47 -1.07
C ARG A 172 1.61 14.97 -0.78
N GLY A 173 2.61 15.72 -1.26
CA GLY A 173 2.73 17.15 -1.00
C GLY A 173 2.86 17.44 0.50
N LYS A 174 1.92 18.21 1.06
CA LYS A 174 1.93 18.58 2.50
C LYS A 174 1.23 17.55 3.41
N GLY A 175 0.90 16.37 2.90
CA GLY A 175 0.11 15.37 3.61
C GLY A 175 -1.39 15.46 3.33
N SER A 176 -2.18 14.62 4.00
CA SER A 176 -3.63 14.51 3.80
C SER A 176 -4.41 14.94 5.04
N ALA A 177 -5.57 15.54 4.84
CA ALA A 177 -6.49 15.92 5.92
C ALA A 177 -7.07 14.72 6.69
N VAL A 178 -7.05 13.53 6.10
CA VAL A 178 -7.52 12.29 6.76
C VAL A 178 -6.42 11.60 7.57
N ASN A 179 -5.21 12.15 7.59
CA ASN A 179 -4.12 11.54 8.34
C ASN A 179 -4.42 11.54 9.84
N ALA A 180 -4.03 10.46 10.52
CA ALA A 180 -4.12 10.42 11.97
C ALA A 180 -3.23 11.55 12.56
N PRO A 181 -3.66 12.21 13.66
CA PRO A 181 -3.10 13.49 14.09
C PRO A 181 -1.80 13.33 14.90
N PHE A 182 -0.79 12.66 14.33
CA PHE A 182 0.56 12.66 14.88
C PHE A 182 1.35 13.88 14.41
N ASP A 183 2.41 14.22 15.14
CA ASP A 183 3.29 15.34 14.82
C ASP A 183 4.33 14.90 13.77
N PHE A 184 3.97 15.05 12.49
CA PHE A 184 4.79 14.63 11.37
C PHE A 184 5.79 15.71 10.95
N LEU A 185 7.04 15.28 10.77
CA LEU A 185 8.04 16.00 9.97
C LEU A 185 8.07 15.34 8.59
N ILE A 186 7.74 16.09 7.54
CA ILE A 186 7.72 15.57 6.16
C ILE A 186 8.98 16.06 5.44
N ALA A 187 9.94 15.16 5.21
CA ALA A 187 11.15 15.43 4.44
C ALA A 187 10.98 15.04 2.96
N GLU A 188 11.88 15.51 2.10
CA GLU A 188 11.92 15.05 0.70
C GLU A 188 12.59 13.67 0.61
N TYR A 189 12.01 12.77 -0.18
CA TYR A 189 12.55 11.41 -0.35
C TYR A 189 13.88 11.46 -1.13
N ASN A 190 14.87 10.66 -0.72
CA ASN A 190 16.24 10.66 -1.25
C ASN A 190 17.05 11.96 -1.03
N ASP A 191 16.63 12.85 -0.13
CA ASP A 191 17.39 14.05 0.26
C ASP A 191 17.95 13.92 1.69
N SER A 192 19.17 13.38 1.82
CA SER A 192 19.84 13.21 3.12
C SER A 192 20.11 14.54 3.83
N GLU A 193 20.55 15.57 3.10
CA GLU A 193 20.94 16.85 3.67
C GLU A 193 19.72 17.60 4.21
N GLY A 194 18.68 17.73 3.40
CA GLY A 194 17.41 18.35 3.81
C GLY A 194 16.75 17.59 4.96
N THR A 195 16.81 16.26 4.96
CA THR A 195 16.30 15.44 6.06
C THR A 195 17.02 15.74 7.38
N ARG A 196 18.36 15.79 7.38
CA ARG A 196 19.13 16.10 8.60
C ARG A 196 18.87 17.52 9.09
N ALA A 197 18.77 18.49 8.17
CA ALA A 197 18.45 19.87 8.51
C ALA A 197 17.05 20.00 9.16
N LEU A 198 16.04 19.31 8.63
CA LEU A 198 14.68 19.30 9.18
C LEU A 198 14.62 18.67 10.58
N VAL A 199 15.39 17.60 10.81
CA VAL A 199 15.41 16.90 12.10
C VAL A 199 16.24 17.63 13.16
N ALA A 200 17.26 18.39 12.78
CA ALA A 200 18.19 19.04 13.72
C ALA A 200 17.52 19.79 14.91
N PRO A 201 16.49 20.65 14.71
CA PRO A 201 15.81 21.33 15.83
C PRO A 201 14.89 20.41 16.66
N HIS A 202 14.65 19.18 16.20
CA HIS A 202 13.68 18.25 16.75
C HIS A 202 14.30 16.95 17.28
N ARG A 203 15.64 16.81 17.19
CA ARG A 203 16.38 15.58 17.48
C ARG A 203 16.04 14.91 18.82
N ALA A 204 15.76 15.71 19.86
CA ALA A 204 15.46 15.21 21.21
C ALA A 204 14.03 14.66 21.35
N ASP A 205 13.12 15.03 20.44
CA ASP A 205 11.71 14.64 20.45
C ASP A 205 11.34 13.76 19.23
N LEU A 206 12.33 13.25 18.50
CA LEU A 206 12.11 12.32 17.40
C LEU A 206 11.88 10.90 17.94
N ALA A 207 10.66 10.39 17.78
CA ALA A 207 10.28 9.03 18.19
C ALA A 207 10.61 7.99 17.12
N ALA A 208 10.32 8.30 15.85
CA ALA A 208 10.51 7.37 14.75
C ALA A 208 10.88 8.05 13.44
N ILE A 209 11.53 7.27 12.57
CA ILE A 209 11.73 7.54 11.15
C ILE A 209 11.02 6.43 10.40
N MET A 210 9.95 6.74 9.68
CA MET A 210 9.17 5.75 8.92
C MET A 210 9.35 5.98 7.43
N ILE A 211 9.71 4.92 6.71
CA ILE A 211 10.06 4.99 5.29
C ILE A 211 9.72 3.70 4.56
N GLU A 212 9.21 3.82 3.33
CA GLU A 212 9.18 2.72 2.35
C GLU A 212 10.58 2.60 1.72
N PRO A 213 11.24 1.42 1.71
CA PRO A 213 12.52 1.23 1.02
C PRO A 213 12.46 1.50 -0.50
N MET A 214 11.26 1.45 -1.08
CA MET A 214 10.92 1.95 -2.41
C MET A 214 9.49 2.50 -2.33
N LEU A 215 9.29 3.76 -2.70
CA LEU A 215 7.94 4.34 -2.74
C LEU A 215 7.06 3.55 -3.70
N GLY A 216 6.05 2.85 -3.19
CA GLY A 216 5.13 2.07 -4.00
C GLY A 216 4.08 2.96 -4.65
N GLY A 217 3.19 3.51 -3.84
CA GLY A 217 2.01 4.27 -4.29
C GLY A 217 2.32 5.55 -5.08
N SER A 218 3.55 6.04 -5.03
CA SER A 218 4.02 7.24 -5.73
C SER A 218 4.86 6.98 -6.98
N GLY A 219 4.96 5.72 -7.43
CA GLY A 219 5.52 5.39 -8.74
C GLY A 219 6.72 4.46 -8.73
N CYS A 220 6.83 3.55 -7.77
CA CYS A 220 7.92 2.57 -7.67
C CYS A 220 9.31 3.22 -7.68
N ILE A 221 9.51 4.25 -6.84
CA ILE A 221 10.75 5.05 -6.79
C ILE A 221 11.67 4.46 -5.72
N PRO A 222 12.82 3.85 -6.08
CA PRO A 222 13.71 3.25 -5.09
C PRO A 222 14.39 4.29 -4.21
N ALA A 223 14.57 3.98 -2.93
CA ALA A 223 15.53 4.71 -2.12
C ALA A 223 16.96 4.41 -2.60
N THR A 224 17.84 5.41 -2.55
CA THR A 224 19.27 5.14 -2.70
C THR A 224 19.80 4.43 -1.45
N ARG A 225 20.82 3.60 -1.62
CA ARG A 225 21.42 2.88 -0.48
C ARG A 225 22.04 3.85 0.52
N GLU A 226 22.65 4.91 -0.01
CA GLU A 226 23.26 6.00 0.75
C GLU A 226 22.21 6.67 1.63
N PHE A 227 21.05 6.99 1.07
CA PHE A 227 19.95 7.61 1.83
C PHE A 227 19.45 6.69 2.95
N LEU A 228 19.21 5.41 2.67
CA LEU A 228 18.80 4.46 3.72
C LEU A 228 19.86 4.30 4.83
N ALA A 229 21.14 4.32 4.46
CA ALA A 229 22.23 4.25 5.43
C ALA A 229 22.31 5.52 6.29
N ASP A 230 22.08 6.70 5.70
CA ASP A 230 22.00 7.97 6.42
C ASP A 230 20.83 8.00 7.41
N LEU A 231 19.66 7.49 7.03
CA LEU A 231 18.50 7.39 7.92
C LEU A 231 18.76 6.42 9.08
N ARG A 232 19.44 5.29 8.81
CA ARG A 232 19.86 4.35 9.86
C ARG A 232 20.82 5.01 10.85
N ALA A 233 21.83 5.74 10.36
CA ALA A 233 22.76 6.48 11.20
C ALA A 233 22.02 7.54 12.03
N LEU A 234 21.14 8.32 11.41
CA LEU A 234 20.34 9.34 12.08
C LEU A 234 19.43 8.76 13.17
N ALA A 235 18.78 7.63 12.92
CA ALA A 235 17.98 6.91 13.91
C ALA A 235 18.84 6.50 15.12
N SER A 236 20.03 5.94 14.87
CA SER A 236 20.98 5.55 15.92
C SER A 236 21.52 6.75 16.73
N GLU A 237 21.86 7.85 16.05
CA GLU A 237 22.35 9.09 16.67
C GLU A 237 21.31 9.75 17.58
N THR A 238 20.04 9.72 17.17
CA THR A 238 18.94 10.36 17.90
C THR A 238 18.27 9.43 18.92
N GLY A 239 18.44 8.12 18.78
CA GLY A 239 17.66 7.11 19.51
C GLY A 239 16.22 6.96 19.03
N ALA A 240 15.91 7.45 17.82
CA ALA A 240 14.62 7.21 17.17
C ALA A 240 14.56 5.78 16.61
N VAL A 241 13.35 5.22 16.53
CA VAL A 241 13.12 3.91 15.90
C VAL A 241 13.06 4.08 14.39
N LEU A 242 13.92 3.39 13.65
CA LEU A 242 13.78 3.27 12.20
C LEU A 242 12.72 2.21 11.88
N ILE A 243 11.70 2.58 11.12
CA ILE A 243 10.59 1.73 10.70
C ILE A 243 10.64 1.63 9.17
N PHE A 244 11.02 0.47 8.66
CA PHE A 244 10.84 0.15 7.25
C PHE A 244 9.43 -0.38 7.01
N ASP A 245 8.65 0.39 6.26
CA ASP A 245 7.38 -0.06 5.70
C ASP A 245 7.66 -0.96 4.50
N GLU A 246 7.69 -2.26 4.75
CA GLU A 246 7.88 -3.29 3.73
C GLU A 246 6.56 -3.96 3.28
N VAL A 247 5.41 -3.27 3.43
CA VAL A 247 4.11 -3.80 2.95
C VAL A 247 4.18 -4.23 1.49
N MET A 248 4.85 -3.44 0.64
CA MET A 248 5.12 -3.81 -0.75
C MET A 248 6.50 -4.45 -0.94
N THR A 249 7.56 -3.92 -0.34
CA THR A 249 8.94 -4.29 -0.69
C THR A 249 9.40 -5.63 -0.10
N SER A 250 8.66 -6.20 0.86
CA SER A 250 8.97 -7.51 1.48
C SER A 250 9.03 -8.67 0.47
N ARG A 251 8.42 -8.51 -0.71
CA ARG A 251 8.42 -9.51 -1.79
C ARG A 251 9.62 -9.45 -2.72
N LEU A 252 10.45 -8.39 -2.63
CA LEU A 252 11.52 -8.13 -3.61
C LEU A 252 12.77 -9.01 -3.40
N ALA A 253 12.87 -9.69 -2.25
CA ALA A 253 13.88 -10.68 -1.95
C ALA A 253 13.36 -11.69 -0.90
N PRO A 254 14.06 -12.81 -0.65
CA PRO A 254 13.69 -13.77 0.39
C PRO A 254 13.39 -13.11 1.75
N GLY A 255 14.24 -12.21 2.23
CA GLY A 255 14.05 -11.44 3.47
C GLY A 255 13.67 -9.97 3.26
N GLY A 256 13.04 -9.62 2.13
CA GLY A 256 12.63 -8.24 1.82
C GLY A 256 13.77 -7.33 1.38
N LEU A 257 13.46 -6.07 1.10
CA LEU A 257 14.44 -5.14 0.55
C LEU A 257 15.51 -4.73 1.59
N GLN A 258 15.19 -4.84 2.88
CA GLN A 258 16.19 -4.73 3.94
C GLN A 258 17.38 -5.69 3.78
N GLU A 259 17.14 -6.92 3.31
CA GLU A 259 18.19 -7.93 3.11
C GLU A 259 19.11 -7.49 1.97
N VAL A 260 18.52 -6.99 0.88
CA VAL A 260 19.25 -6.51 -0.29
C VAL A 260 20.17 -5.35 0.06
N HIS A 261 19.70 -4.40 0.87
CA HIS A 261 20.51 -3.25 1.28
C HIS A 261 21.49 -3.56 2.41
N GLY A 262 21.21 -4.61 3.20
CA GLY A 262 21.97 -4.97 4.40
C GLY A 262 21.76 -3.96 5.55
N ILE A 263 20.59 -3.34 5.63
CA ILE A 263 20.26 -2.30 6.63
C ILE A 263 19.10 -2.82 7.49
N ARG A 264 19.25 -2.73 8.82
CA ARG A 264 18.27 -3.17 9.82
C ARG A 264 18.05 -2.06 10.84
#